data_AF-B6DTG3-F1
#
_entry.id   AF-B6DTG3-F1
#
_cell.length_a   1.000
_cell.length_b   1.000
_cell.length_c   1.000
_cell.angle_alpha   90.00
_cell.angle_beta   90.00
_cell.angle_gamma   90.00
#
_symmetry.space_group_name_H-M   'P 1'
#
loop_
_entity.id
_entity.type
_entity.pdbx_description
1 polymer ?
#
loop_
_entity_poly.entity_id
_entity_poly.type
_entity_poly.pdbx_seq_one_letter_code
_entity_poly.pdbx_strand_id
1 'polypeptide(L)'
;MLSRFPGLKVLHGKNGDVPVSALDGKTVLIYFSAHWCPPCRSFTPQLASFYRSHAKEKNFEIVFASWDQSKAEFEEYFHEQPWLAFPYETSKQIIEQLGTKYQVRSIPTLLVFGPDGNLITKEGRMSVVRDPQCQNFPWVGADAAAASSSMNVKVIFAAILLLYFVYNWWMSGAK
;
A
#
# COMPACT_ATOMS: atom_id res chain seq x y z
N MET A 1 -9.15 -8.24 -11.72
CA MET A 1 -8.10 -8.82 -10.84
C MET A 1 -8.71 -9.69 -9.74
N LEU A 2 -9.55 -9.12 -8.87
CA LEU A 2 -10.13 -9.84 -7.73
C LEU A 2 -11.08 -10.98 -8.14
N SER A 3 -11.74 -10.85 -9.29
CA SER A 3 -12.53 -11.92 -9.93
C SER A 3 -11.74 -13.19 -10.26
N ARG A 4 -10.40 -13.16 -10.21
CA ARG A 4 -9.54 -14.34 -10.42
C ARG A 4 -9.37 -15.20 -9.17
N PHE A 5 -9.77 -14.73 -7.98
CA PHE A 5 -9.71 -15.52 -6.75
C PHE A 5 -10.97 -16.38 -6.62
N PRO A 6 -10.88 -17.70 -6.80
CA PRO A 6 -12.04 -18.58 -6.64
C PRO A 6 -12.56 -18.46 -5.21
N GLY A 7 -13.84 -18.10 -5.07
CA GLY A 7 -14.53 -17.93 -3.78
C GLY A 7 -14.77 -16.48 -3.36
N LEU A 8 -14.04 -15.49 -3.91
CA LEU A 8 -14.30 -14.09 -3.62
C LEU A 8 -15.37 -13.54 -4.56
N LYS A 9 -16.63 -13.56 -4.10
CA LYS A 9 -17.78 -13.03 -4.86
C LYS A 9 -18.21 -11.64 -4.40
N VAL A 10 -17.99 -11.33 -3.13
CA VAL A 10 -18.43 -10.09 -2.49
C VAL A 10 -17.31 -9.46 -1.68
N LEU A 11 -17.41 -8.16 -1.50
CA LEU A 11 -16.61 -7.33 -0.62
C LEU A 11 -17.51 -6.76 0.47
N HIS A 12 -16.98 -6.64 1.67
CA HIS A 12 -17.70 -6.07 2.79
C HIS A 12 -17.75 -4.54 2.66
N GLY A 13 -18.96 -3.96 2.70
CA GLY A 13 -19.19 -2.53 2.61
C GLY A 13 -20.02 -2.00 3.78
N LYS A 14 -20.03 -0.67 3.96
CA LYS A 14 -20.77 -0.01 5.05
C LYS A 14 -22.27 -0.25 5.03
N ASN A 15 -22.84 -0.36 3.83
CA ASN A 15 -24.27 -0.53 3.61
C ASN A 15 -24.60 -1.98 3.22
N GLY A 16 -23.74 -2.92 3.60
CA GLY A 16 -23.82 -4.33 3.22
C GLY A 16 -22.79 -4.72 2.16
N ASP A 17 -22.85 -5.99 1.78
CA ASP A 17 -21.89 -6.60 0.87
C ASP A 17 -22.11 -6.14 -0.58
N VAL A 18 -21.00 -5.91 -1.29
CA VAL A 18 -20.95 -5.42 -2.66
C VAL A 18 -20.34 -6.51 -3.55
N PRO A 19 -20.91 -6.84 -4.72
CA PRO A 19 -20.31 -7.82 -5.61
C PRO A 19 -18.95 -7.34 -6.11
N VAL A 20 -17.99 -8.25 -6.26
CA VAL A 20 -16.64 -7.93 -6.76
C VAL A 20 -16.67 -7.29 -8.15
N SER A 21 -17.67 -7.63 -8.98
CA SER A 21 -17.88 -7.03 -10.31
C SER A 21 -18.18 -5.52 -10.25
N ALA A 22 -18.56 -4.96 -9.10
CA ALA A 22 -18.67 -3.51 -8.93
C ALA A 22 -17.33 -2.77 -9.09
N LEU A 23 -16.21 -3.51 -9.05
CA LEU A 23 -14.88 -2.99 -9.28
C LEU A 23 -14.44 -3.05 -10.75
N ASP A 24 -15.24 -3.62 -11.64
CA ASP A 24 -14.88 -3.74 -13.04
C ASP A 24 -14.69 -2.36 -13.68
N GLY A 25 -13.57 -2.19 -14.40
CA GLY A 25 -13.20 -0.91 -15.01
C GLY A 25 -12.63 0.15 -14.05
N LYS A 26 -12.53 -0.13 -12.74
CA LYS A 26 -11.91 0.77 -11.76
C LYS A 26 -10.44 0.47 -11.56
N THR A 27 -9.67 1.50 -11.20
CA THR A 27 -8.37 1.28 -10.53
C THR A 27 -8.65 0.78 -9.11
N VAL A 28 -7.98 -0.29 -8.69
CA VAL A 28 -8.22 -0.92 -7.37
C VAL A 28 -6.99 -0.77 -6.49
N LEU A 29 -7.17 -0.18 -5.32
CA LEU A 29 -6.12 0.02 -4.33
C LEU A 29 -6.30 -1.00 -3.20
N ILE A 30 -5.41 -1.99 -3.10
CA ILE A 30 -5.45 -2.94 -1.98
C ILE A 30 -4.63 -2.38 -0.82
N TYR A 31 -5.32 -2.07 0.27
CA TYR A 31 -4.74 -1.46 1.46
C TYR A 31 -4.49 -2.52 2.54
N PHE A 32 -3.23 -2.93 2.71
CA PHE A 32 -2.80 -3.81 3.79
C PHE A 32 -2.55 -2.99 5.05
N SER A 33 -3.31 -3.29 6.10
CA SER A 33 -3.28 -2.51 7.34
C SER A 33 -3.84 -3.31 8.53
N ALA A 34 -3.69 -2.77 9.74
CA ALA A 34 -4.32 -3.32 10.94
C ALA A 34 -4.51 -2.22 12.00
N HIS A 35 -5.51 -2.41 12.86
CA HIS A 35 -5.86 -1.50 13.95
C HIS A 35 -4.72 -1.35 14.95
N TRP A 36 -4.08 -2.46 15.32
CA TRP A 36 -3.00 -2.49 16.32
C TRP A 36 -1.73 -1.76 15.85
N CYS A 37 -1.57 -1.50 14.56
CA CYS A 37 -0.38 -0.90 13.94
C CYS A 37 -0.38 0.65 14.05
N PRO A 38 0.53 1.28 14.82
CA PRO A 38 0.56 2.74 14.95
C PRO A 38 0.77 3.53 13.64
N PRO A 39 1.72 3.19 12.74
CA PRO A 39 1.87 3.93 11.49
C PRO A 39 0.65 3.77 10.58
N CYS A 40 -0.09 2.68 10.71
CA CYS A 40 -1.34 2.44 10.00
C CYS A 40 -2.44 3.41 10.45
N ARG A 41 -2.65 3.55 11.76
CA ARG A 41 -3.60 4.52 12.32
C ARG A 41 -3.26 5.97 11.95
N SER A 42 -1.98 6.29 11.79
CA SER A 42 -1.55 7.62 11.31
C SER A 42 -1.82 7.85 9.81
N PHE A 43 -1.70 6.81 8.97
CA PHE A 43 -1.89 6.92 7.52
C PHE A 43 -3.36 6.86 7.10
N THR A 44 -4.18 6.07 7.79
CA THR A 44 -5.62 5.88 7.48
C THR A 44 -6.40 7.17 7.29
N PRO A 45 -6.34 8.17 8.19
CA PRO A 45 -7.07 9.42 8.00
C PRO A 45 -6.60 10.21 6.77
N GLN A 46 -5.31 10.14 6.43
CA GLN A 46 -4.78 10.77 5.22
C GLN A 46 -5.32 10.08 3.97
N LEU A 47 -5.31 8.74 3.96
CA LEU A 47 -5.87 7.94 2.86
C LEU A 47 -7.38 8.15 2.73
N ALA A 48 -8.12 8.28 3.84
CA ALA A 48 -9.56 8.58 3.83
C ALA A 48 -9.85 9.97 3.24
N SER A 49 -9.04 10.97 3.57
CA SER A 49 -9.15 12.31 2.96
C SER A 49 -8.87 12.28 1.45
N PHE A 50 -7.81 11.57 1.05
CA PHE A 50 -7.46 11.36 -0.35
C PHE A 50 -8.59 10.64 -1.12
N TYR A 51 -9.14 9.57 -0.55
CA TYR A 51 -10.26 8.83 -1.12
C TYR A 51 -11.48 9.73 -1.35
N ARG A 52 -11.93 10.46 -0.32
CA ARG A 52 -13.09 11.35 -0.42
C ARG A 52 -12.92 12.44 -1.48
N SER A 53 -11.70 12.95 -1.63
CA SER A 53 -11.41 14.02 -2.59
C SER A 53 -11.34 13.53 -4.03
N HIS A 54 -10.78 12.33 -4.25
CA HIS A 54 -10.31 11.93 -5.59
C HIS A 54 -10.96 10.68 -6.17
N ALA A 55 -11.54 9.79 -5.34
CA ALA A 55 -11.98 8.46 -5.80
C ALA A 55 -13.03 8.51 -6.92
N LYS A 56 -13.95 9.48 -6.85
CA LYS A 56 -14.99 9.65 -7.86
C LYS A 56 -14.43 10.12 -9.20
N GLU A 57 -13.60 11.17 -9.20
CA GLU A 57 -13.03 11.74 -10.43
C GLU A 57 -12.03 10.77 -11.08
N LYS A 58 -11.17 10.15 -10.27
CA LYS A 58 -10.11 9.25 -10.73
C LYS A 58 -10.58 7.80 -10.90
N ASN A 59 -11.87 7.55 -10.67
CA ASN A 59 -12.54 6.25 -10.77
C ASN A 59 -11.73 5.09 -10.15
N PHE A 60 -11.42 5.22 -8.85
CA PHE A 60 -10.78 4.15 -8.09
C PHE A 60 -11.59 3.75 -6.87
N GLU A 61 -11.30 2.56 -6.36
CA GLU A 61 -11.83 2.06 -5.10
C GLU A 61 -10.69 1.48 -4.25
N ILE A 62 -10.82 1.60 -2.92
CA ILE A 62 -9.90 0.99 -1.96
C ILE A 62 -10.57 -0.27 -1.39
N VAL A 63 -9.79 -1.35 -1.29
CA VAL A 63 -10.21 -2.59 -0.63
C VAL A 63 -9.25 -2.86 0.52
N PHE A 64 -9.76 -2.77 1.75
CA PHE A 64 -9.03 -3.05 2.97
C PHE A 64 -8.73 -4.54 3.13
N ALA A 65 -7.46 -4.89 3.11
CA ALA A 65 -6.90 -6.21 3.38
C ALA A 65 -6.38 -6.24 4.82
N SER A 66 -7.26 -6.56 5.76
CA SER A 66 -6.98 -6.53 7.19
C SER A 66 -5.97 -7.59 7.63
N TRP A 67 -5.03 -7.17 8.48
CA TRP A 67 -4.12 -8.00 9.27
C TRP A 67 -4.48 -7.95 10.77
N ASP A 68 -5.72 -7.59 11.09
CA ASP A 68 -6.24 -7.62 12.45
C ASP A 68 -6.37 -9.05 12.97
N GLN A 69 -6.12 -9.23 14.26
CA GLN A 69 -6.04 -10.54 14.89
C GLN A 69 -7.40 -11.04 15.39
N SER A 70 -8.37 -10.13 15.47
CA SER A 70 -9.75 -10.43 15.82
C SER A 70 -10.75 -9.69 14.93
N LYS A 71 -11.96 -10.24 14.84
CA LYS A 71 -13.09 -9.61 14.15
C LYS A 71 -13.46 -8.25 14.78
N ALA A 72 -13.36 -8.13 16.10
CA ALA A 72 -13.69 -6.88 16.80
C ALA A 72 -12.72 -5.75 16.42
N GLU A 73 -11.42 -6.02 16.41
CA GLU A 73 -10.41 -5.05 15.95
C GLU A 73 -10.63 -4.65 14.48
N PHE A 74 -10.94 -5.64 13.63
CA PHE A 74 -11.28 -5.38 12.23
C PHE A 74 -12.50 -4.46 12.10
N GLU A 75 -13.61 -4.74 12.80
CA GLU A 75 -14.84 -3.96 12.71
C GLU A 75 -14.65 -2.54 13.24
N GLU A 76 -13.99 -2.38 14.38
CA GLU A 76 -13.67 -1.08 14.98
C GLU A 76 -12.85 -0.21 14.01
N TYR A 77 -11.78 -0.78 13.46
CA TYR A 77 -10.91 -0.02 12.56
C TYR A 77 -11.50 0.19 11.18
N PHE A 78 -12.23 -0.79 10.65
CA PHE A 78 -12.97 -0.62 9.42
C PHE A 78 -14.02 0.48 9.59
N HIS A 79 -14.65 0.65 10.76
CA HIS A 79 -15.65 1.68 11.04
C HIS A 79 -15.19 3.08 10.59
N GLU A 80 -13.91 3.40 10.77
CA GLU A 80 -13.30 4.68 10.42
C GLU A 80 -13.03 4.89 8.91
N GLN A 81 -13.15 3.82 8.12
CA GLN A 81 -12.71 3.78 6.72
C GLN A 81 -13.90 3.97 5.74
N PRO A 82 -13.81 4.87 4.75
CA PRO A 82 -14.92 5.20 3.83
C PRO A 82 -15.05 4.28 2.60
N TRP A 83 -14.36 3.14 2.57
CA TRP A 83 -14.22 2.25 1.40
C TRP A 83 -14.65 0.81 1.71
N LEU A 84 -14.31 -0.15 0.85
CA LEU A 84 -14.67 -1.56 0.98
C LEU A 84 -13.59 -2.37 1.72
N ALA A 85 -13.95 -3.55 2.21
CA ALA A 85 -13.01 -4.50 2.80
C ALA A 85 -13.16 -5.90 2.21
N PHE A 86 -12.11 -6.69 2.27
CA PHE A 86 -12.25 -8.13 2.14
C PHE A 86 -13.07 -8.67 3.33
N PRO A 87 -14.04 -9.58 3.13
CA PRO A 87 -14.76 -10.21 4.24
C PRO A 87 -13.79 -10.92 5.20
N TYR A 88 -13.84 -10.55 6.49
CA TYR A 88 -12.84 -10.94 7.48
C TYR A 88 -12.70 -12.47 7.63
N GLU A 89 -13.83 -13.17 7.66
CA GLU A 89 -13.90 -14.61 7.96
C GLU A 89 -13.49 -15.50 6.79
N THR A 90 -13.72 -15.04 5.56
CA THR A 90 -13.61 -15.89 4.36
C THR A 90 -12.46 -15.50 3.43
N SER A 91 -11.79 -14.37 3.68
CA SER A 91 -10.76 -13.84 2.76
C SER A 91 -9.34 -13.94 3.28
N LYS A 92 -9.10 -14.55 4.45
CA LYS A 92 -7.76 -14.65 5.04
C LYS A 92 -6.73 -15.25 4.08
N GLN A 93 -7.05 -16.38 3.46
CA GLN A 93 -6.14 -17.04 2.51
C GLN A 93 -5.87 -16.17 1.27
N ILE A 94 -6.87 -15.40 0.80
CA ILE A 94 -6.71 -14.52 -0.35
C ILE A 94 -5.78 -13.34 -0.01
N ILE A 95 -5.97 -12.73 1.17
CA ILE A 95 -5.12 -11.66 1.68
C ILE A 95 -3.66 -12.15 1.82
N GLU A 96 -3.46 -13.35 2.38
CA GLU A 96 -2.14 -13.99 2.51
C GLU A 96 -1.51 -14.23 1.13
N GLN A 97 -2.24 -14.81 0.18
CA GLN A 97 -1.75 -15.04 -1.18
C GLN A 97 -1.36 -13.75 -1.89
N LEU A 98 -2.15 -12.68 -1.76
CA LEU A 98 -1.83 -11.36 -2.30
C LEU A 98 -0.57 -10.78 -1.65
N GLY A 99 -0.48 -10.87 -0.32
CA GLY A 99 0.68 -10.42 0.45
C GLY A 99 1.95 -11.13 0.01
N THR A 100 1.92 -12.46 -0.12
CA THR A 100 3.05 -13.25 -0.62
C THR A 100 3.39 -12.90 -2.07
N LYS A 101 2.41 -12.89 -2.97
CA LYS A 101 2.61 -12.64 -4.40
C LYS A 101 3.28 -11.29 -4.66
N TYR A 102 2.84 -10.25 -3.96
CA TYR A 102 3.37 -8.90 -4.13
C TYR A 102 4.44 -8.52 -3.11
N GLN A 103 4.88 -9.47 -2.28
CA GLN A 103 5.94 -9.31 -1.29
C GLN A 103 5.66 -8.17 -0.29
N VAL A 104 4.43 -8.10 0.21
CA VAL A 104 4.04 -7.18 1.28
C VAL A 104 4.69 -7.65 2.58
N ARG A 105 5.75 -6.96 3.00
CA ARG A 105 6.54 -7.31 4.20
C ARG A 105 6.22 -6.47 5.44
N SER A 106 5.53 -5.36 5.25
CA SER A 106 5.17 -4.44 6.32
C SER A 106 3.88 -3.71 6.01
N ILE A 107 3.25 -3.17 7.05
CA ILE A 107 2.06 -2.34 6.97
C ILE A 107 2.35 -0.94 7.56
N PRO A 108 1.73 0.14 7.07
CA PRO A 108 0.75 0.15 5.97
C PRO A 108 1.40 -0.02 4.58
N THR A 109 0.81 -0.87 3.74
CA THR A 109 1.16 -1.01 2.31
C THR A 109 -0.08 -0.79 1.46
N LEU A 110 0.07 -0.07 0.34
CA LEU A 110 -1.03 0.24 -0.58
C LEU A 110 -0.60 -0.17 -2.00
N LEU A 111 -1.11 -1.30 -2.47
CA LEU A 111 -0.86 -1.79 -3.83
C LEU A 111 -1.87 -1.15 -4.78
N VAL A 112 -1.42 -0.67 -5.93
CA VAL A 112 -2.26 -0.02 -6.94
C VAL A 112 -2.37 -0.92 -8.15
N PHE A 113 -3.60 -1.29 -8.52
CA PHE A 113 -3.89 -2.12 -9.69
C PHE A 113 -4.71 -1.33 -10.71
N GLY A 114 -4.31 -1.43 -11.98
CA GLY A 114 -5.06 -0.82 -13.08
C GLY A 114 -6.40 -1.52 -13.33
N PRO A 115 -7.27 -0.91 -14.16
CA PRO A 115 -8.54 -1.50 -14.59
C PRO A 115 -8.41 -2.87 -15.29
N ASP A 116 -7.26 -3.11 -15.93
CA ASP A 116 -6.89 -4.41 -16.53
C ASP A 116 -6.51 -5.48 -15.50
N GLY A 117 -6.38 -5.07 -14.24
CA GLY A 117 -6.00 -5.91 -13.11
C GLY A 117 -4.50 -6.16 -12.96
N ASN A 118 -3.66 -5.45 -13.71
CA ASN A 118 -2.21 -5.50 -13.56
C ASN A 118 -1.75 -4.57 -12.43
N LEU A 119 -0.68 -4.96 -11.73
CA LEU A 119 -0.07 -4.11 -10.70
C LEU A 119 0.62 -2.93 -11.39
N ILE A 120 0.29 -1.71 -10.96
CA ILE A 120 0.90 -0.46 -11.42
C ILE A 120 2.06 -0.07 -10.50
N THR A 121 1.85 -0.13 -9.18
CA THR A 121 2.87 0.24 -8.19
C THR A 121 2.62 -0.40 -6.83
N LYS A 122 3.69 -0.69 -6.10
CA LYS A 122 3.66 -1.05 -4.67
C LYS A 122 3.86 0.16 -3.76
N GLU A 123 4.30 1.28 -4.32
CA GLU A 123 4.61 2.52 -3.62
C GLU A 123 3.38 3.41 -3.36
N GLY A 124 2.16 2.89 -3.52
CA GLY A 124 0.92 3.68 -3.39
C GLY A 124 0.83 4.47 -2.09
N ARG A 125 1.33 3.92 -0.97
CA ARG A 125 1.35 4.61 0.33
C ARG A 125 2.20 5.87 0.27
N MET A 126 3.41 5.77 -0.31
CA MET A 126 4.31 6.91 -0.46
C MET A 126 3.80 7.89 -1.52
N SER A 127 3.20 7.39 -2.59
CA SER A 127 2.61 8.23 -3.63
C SER A 127 1.46 9.09 -3.10
N VAL A 128 0.56 8.56 -2.28
CA VAL A 128 -0.51 9.36 -1.64
C VAL A 128 0.08 10.50 -0.79
N VAL A 129 1.16 10.22 -0.05
CA VAL A 129 1.81 11.24 0.80
C VAL A 129 2.53 12.31 -0.03
N ARG A 130 3.17 11.93 -1.14
CA ARG A 130 3.95 12.85 -1.99
C ARG A 130 3.10 13.62 -3.00
N ASP A 131 1.95 13.09 -3.37
CA ASP A 131 1.03 13.66 -4.35
C ASP A 131 -0.40 13.76 -3.77
N PRO A 132 -0.60 14.60 -2.73
CA PRO A 132 -1.90 14.73 -2.07
C PRO A 132 -3.01 15.28 -2.98
N GLN A 133 -2.61 15.96 -4.07
CA GLN A 133 -3.53 16.51 -5.07
C GLN A 133 -3.82 15.53 -6.22
N CYS A 134 -3.29 14.30 -6.16
CA CYS A 134 -3.60 13.22 -7.11
C CYS A 134 -3.30 13.59 -8.57
N GLN A 135 -2.24 14.36 -8.81
CA GLN A 135 -1.87 14.85 -10.14
C GLN A 135 -1.26 13.76 -11.01
N ASN A 136 -0.48 12.86 -10.40
CA ASN A 136 0.30 11.83 -11.08
C ASN A 136 -0.35 10.43 -11.00
N PHE A 137 -1.57 10.33 -10.47
CA PHE A 137 -2.30 9.08 -10.37
C PHE A 137 -2.49 8.42 -11.75
N PRO A 138 -2.31 7.10 -11.90
CA PRO A 138 -2.14 6.07 -10.87
C PRO A 138 -0.68 5.77 -10.48
N TRP A 139 0.23 6.73 -10.69
CA TRP A 139 1.65 6.67 -10.31
C TRP A 139 2.45 5.57 -11.02
N VAL A 140 2.25 5.45 -12.33
CA VAL A 140 3.05 4.59 -13.20
C VAL A 140 4.54 4.95 -13.05
N GLY A 141 5.39 3.94 -12.85
CA GLY A 141 6.84 4.12 -12.70
C GLY A 141 7.32 4.51 -11.29
N ALA A 142 6.41 4.65 -10.31
CA ALA A 142 6.79 4.97 -8.93
C ALA A 142 7.75 3.93 -8.31
N ASP A 143 7.55 2.64 -8.61
CA ASP A 143 8.46 1.57 -8.16
C ASP A 143 9.90 1.78 -8.65
N ALA A 144 10.07 2.18 -9.92
CA ALA A 144 11.38 2.46 -10.50
C ALA A 144 12.03 3.71 -9.87
N ALA A 145 11.24 4.77 -9.65
CA ALA A 145 11.71 5.98 -8.97
C ALA A 145 12.14 5.70 -7.52
N ALA A 146 11.41 4.85 -6.79
CA ALA A 146 11.77 4.43 -5.45
C ALA A 146 13.07 3.60 -5.43
N ALA A 147 13.23 2.67 -6.37
CA ALA A 147 14.45 1.88 -6.52
C ALA A 147 15.68 2.76 -6.80
N SER A 148 15.57 3.72 -7.72
CA SER A 148 16.64 4.69 -8.01
C SER A 148 17.01 5.53 -6.79
N SER A 149 16.01 6.00 -6.03
CA SER A 149 16.24 6.79 -4.81
C SER A 149 16.99 5.99 -3.73
N SER A 150 16.60 4.73 -3.52
CA SER A 150 17.26 3.84 -2.55
C SER A 150 18.72 3.56 -2.92
N MET A 151 18.99 3.35 -4.21
CA MET A 151 20.35 3.12 -4.72
C MET A 151 21.25 4.33 -4.49
N ASN A 152 20.77 5.55 -4.76
CA ASN A 152 21.52 6.78 -4.52
C ASN A 152 21.91 6.93 -3.05
N VAL A 153 20.98 6.67 -2.12
CA VAL A 153 21.26 6.73 -0.68
C VAL A 153 22.38 5.74 -0.29
N LYS A 154 22.31 4.49 -0.76
CA LYS A 154 23.33 3.48 -0.47
C LYS A 154 24.71 3.86 -1.01
N VAL A 155 24.78 4.42 -2.22
CA VAL A 155 26.03 4.89 -2.83
C VAL A 155 26.64 6.02 -2.01
N ILE A 156 25.83 6.98 -1.57
CA ILE A 156 26.29 8.09 -0.72
C ILE A 156 26.86 7.57 0.60
N PHE A 157 26.15 6.66 1.28
CA PHE A 157 26.66 6.06 2.53
C PHE A 157 27.97 5.28 2.33
N ALA A 158 28.07 4.51 1.26
CA ALA A 158 29.30 3.77 0.94
C ALA A 158 30.49 4.72 0.67
N ALA A 159 30.26 5.82 -0.04
CA ALA A 159 31.28 6.84 -0.30
C ALA A 159 31.75 7.53 0.99
N ILE A 160 30.83 7.88 1.90
CA ILE A 160 31.17 8.46 3.21
C ILE A 160 32.01 7.48 4.04
N LEU A 161 31.62 6.21 4.09
CA LEU A 161 32.40 5.18 4.80
C LEU A 161 33.79 5.02 4.20
N LEU A 162 33.90 4.96 2.87
CA LEU A 162 35.19 4.88 2.18
C LEU A 162 36.08 6.07 2.54
N LEU A 163 35.56 7.30 2.47
CA LEU A 163 36.30 8.51 2.81
C LEU A 163 36.75 8.49 4.28
N TYR A 164 35.91 8.03 5.20
CA TYR A 164 36.26 7.87 6.60
C TYR A 164 37.40 6.87 6.80
N PHE A 165 37.35 5.71 6.13
CA PHE A 165 38.43 4.72 6.20
C PHE A 165 39.74 5.24 5.59
N VAL A 166 39.67 5.91 4.43
CA VAL A 166 40.84 6.53 3.79
C VAL A 166 41.46 7.59 4.69
N TYR A 167 40.65 8.47 5.29
CA TYR A 167 41.10 9.49 6.22
C TYR A 167 41.81 8.89 7.44
N ASN A 168 41.21 7.87 8.07
CA ASN A 168 41.82 7.22 9.24
C ASN A 168 43.08 6.43 8.89
N TRP A 169 43.14 5.79 7.72
CA TRP A 169 44.34 5.12 7.24
C TRP A 169 45.48 6.12 7.02
N TRP A 170 45.19 7.26 6.38
CA TRP A 170 46.15 8.34 6.18
C TRP A 170 46.68 8.90 7.52
N MET A 171 45.80 9.15 8.48
CA MET A 171 46.18 9.61 9.82
C MET A 171 47.00 8.57 10.61
N SER A 172 46.81 7.28 10.33
CA SER A 172 47.54 6.19 11.01
C SER A 172 48.92 5.93 10.41
N GLY A 173 49.13 6.26 9.13
CA GLY A 173 50.42 6.15 8.44
C GLY A 173 51.34 7.36 8.57
N ALA A 174 50.88 8.45 9.20
CA ALA A 174 51.66 9.67 9.43
C ALA A 174 52.53 9.64 10.71
N LYS A 175 52.98 8.44 11.14
CA LYS A 175 53.95 8.26 12.22
C LYS A 175 55.28 7.75 11.69
#